data_AF-A0A0L0UTD0-F1
#
_entry.id   AF-A0A0L0UTD0-F1
#
_cell.length_a   1.000
_cell.length_b   1.000
_cell.length_c   1.000
_cell.angle_alpha   90.00
_cell.angle_beta   90.00
_cell.angle_gamma   90.00
#
_symmetry.space_group_name_H-M   'P 1'
#
loop_
_entity.id
_entity.type
_entity.pdbx_description
1 polymer ?
#
loop_
_entity_poly.entity_id
_entity_poly.type
_entity_poly.pdbx_seq_one_letter_code
_entity_poly.pdbx_strand_id
1 'polypeptide(L)'
;MSYSQRNVPSTRISTPNNPHEPEPAELEDASWGLSPPTPNAYMKEYEENKSLLGSSSQSRLSLHDVNLDNSECGREHTVSNSGICSRSAAYWADFKKTRHGRILVLLTKTSALLLFILLVVKEIISLSSSESSNVTKVSTMTPSVEHIEQKTCTSKLWSNGHWEQRNVTSMPLPPPIRSQAQAMKISNFPTHYCASNRLDLVNTGMPQLENDTAQYWDWRYRVSSYKWNSGCEAAGIPVKPHPTPEQLLNSLVNEGGWLMIGDSLSAQWFMSLSCYLAPYVYAVPHFTPDTPWNATQHLYLNNASSLVRSMELPVGFDLNTTPLVSILRSGLLLSKTEIQQVIEKNNLINDDKPMFGPEKVFDMHTSEYTADFLNPKLRYSKMIASAGAHYTALLFQDRPFHQIAEIFHYNFERWAEIMTDVLKDPRSKGKKILYRTATAGHDKCNRERGGPWNEEKVLETPVWNWQTIPLFNKIADSVLTALNQPRLELMAIERPAMMRPDAHILIDCLHFTVGAGIIEGWTDFLYNYA
;
A
#
# COMPACT_ATOMS: atom_id res chain seq x y z
N MET A 1 78.49 18.92 -34.98
CA MET A 1 78.85 17.48 -35.07
C MET A 1 77.86 16.68 -34.22
N SER A 2 77.78 15.37 -34.47
CA SER A 2 76.62 14.52 -34.13
C SER A 2 76.68 13.85 -32.73
N TYR A 3 75.56 13.19 -32.41
CA TYR A 3 75.25 12.22 -31.33
C TYR A 3 74.77 12.77 -29.98
N SER A 4 73.80 12.15 -29.28
CA SER A 4 72.58 11.37 -29.60
C SER A 4 72.03 10.86 -28.25
N GLN A 5 70.73 11.07 -28.00
CA GLN A 5 69.83 10.31 -27.13
C GLN A 5 70.34 9.61 -25.83
N ARG A 6 69.65 9.92 -24.73
CA ARG A 6 68.73 8.92 -24.14
C ARG A 6 67.56 9.57 -23.39
N ASN A 7 66.34 9.21 -23.74
CA ASN A 7 65.12 9.63 -23.05
C ASN A 7 64.93 8.80 -21.77
N VAL A 8 64.50 9.44 -20.68
CA VAL A 8 63.92 8.78 -19.50
C VAL A 8 62.53 9.38 -19.27
N PRO A 9 61.44 8.58 -19.17
CA PRO A 9 60.09 9.13 -19.10
C PRO A 9 59.80 9.82 -17.76
N SER A 10 59.05 10.93 -17.83
CA SER A 10 58.48 11.60 -16.67
C SER A 10 57.42 10.74 -16.00
N THR A 11 57.68 10.28 -14.77
CA THR A 11 56.65 9.69 -13.90
C THR A 11 55.70 10.78 -13.42
N ARG A 12 54.54 10.90 -14.09
CA ARG A 12 53.37 11.58 -13.52
C ARG A 12 53.02 10.90 -12.19
N ILE A 13 52.97 11.67 -11.12
CA ILE A 13 52.30 11.27 -9.89
C ILE A 13 50.81 11.18 -10.21
N SER A 14 50.27 9.97 -10.23
CA SER A 14 48.84 9.73 -10.33
C SER A 14 48.18 10.12 -9.02
N THR A 15 47.24 11.06 -9.07
CA THR A 15 46.26 11.28 -8.01
C THR A 15 45.55 9.97 -7.67
N PRO A 16 45.24 9.70 -6.38
CA PRO A 16 44.48 8.51 -6.02
C PRO A 16 43.09 8.56 -6.66
N ASN A 17 42.62 7.41 -7.15
CA ASN A 17 41.26 7.28 -7.67
C ASN A 17 40.23 7.54 -6.56
N ASN A 18 39.08 8.11 -6.93
CA ASN A 18 37.93 8.25 -6.03
C ASN A 18 37.51 6.86 -5.46
N PRO A 19 37.23 6.74 -4.15
CA PRO A 19 36.70 5.51 -3.55
C PRO A 19 35.17 5.38 -3.67
N HIS A 20 34.55 6.05 -4.65
CA HIS A 20 33.11 6.07 -4.86
C HIS A 20 32.76 5.71 -6.31
N GLU A 21 33.02 4.46 -6.67
CA GLU A 21 32.26 3.79 -7.73
C GLU A 21 31.11 3.07 -7.02
N PRO A 22 29.85 3.52 -7.18
CA PRO A 22 28.73 3.01 -6.39
C PRO A 22 28.46 1.55 -6.71
N GLU A 23 28.15 0.76 -5.68
CA GLU A 23 27.97 -0.68 -5.87
C GLU A 23 26.76 -1.01 -6.75
N PRO A 24 26.71 -2.20 -7.38
CA PRO A 24 25.63 -2.60 -8.29
C PRO A 24 24.20 -2.64 -7.68
N ALA A 25 24.04 -2.34 -6.38
CA ALA A 25 22.78 -2.18 -5.66
C ALA A 25 22.46 -0.72 -5.29
N GLU A 26 23.45 0.16 -5.12
CA GLU A 26 23.21 1.62 -5.14
C GLU A 26 22.72 2.04 -6.53
N LEU A 27 23.18 1.35 -7.57
CA LEU A 27 22.62 1.37 -8.93
C LEU A 27 21.18 0.84 -9.03
N GLU A 28 20.70 0.01 -8.10
CA GLU A 28 19.30 -0.48 -8.12
C GLU A 28 18.36 0.66 -7.68
N ASP A 29 18.58 1.24 -6.50
CA ASP A 29 17.79 2.39 -6.02
C ASP A 29 17.99 3.65 -6.90
N ALA A 30 19.19 3.88 -7.45
CA ALA A 30 19.41 4.93 -8.45
C ALA A 30 18.76 4.64 -9.82
N SER A 31 18.53 3.37 -10.18
CA SER A 31 17.83 3.04 -11.43
C SER A 31 16.34 3.34 -11.37
N TRP A 32 15.69 3.24 -10.20
CA TRP A 32 14.29 3.66 -10.02
C TRP A 32 14.10 5.17 -10.17
N GLY A 33 15.12 5.96 -9.83
CA GLY A 33 15.19 7.41 -10.08
C GLY A 33 15.46 7.81 -11.54
N LEU A 34 15.80 6.86 -12.41
CA LEU A 34 16.03 7.08 -13.84
C LEU A 34 14.94 6.39 -14.66
N SER A 35 14.02 7.16 -15.24
CA SER A 35 12.98 6.64 -16.12
C SER A 35 13.59 5.76 -17.24
N PRO A 36 13.03 4.57 -17.54
CA PRO A 36 13.60 3.68 -18.55
C PRO A 36 13.65 4.38 -19.93
N PRO A 37 14.76 4.30 -20.68
CA PRO A 37 15.00 5.12 -21.87
C PRO A 37 14.18 4.71 -23.12
N THR A 38 13.23 3.78 -23.01
CA THR A 38 12.50 3.20 -24.15
C THR A 38 10.98 3.14 -23.93
N PRO A 39 10.21 4.11 -24.48
CA PRO A 39 8.74 4.15 -24.36
C PRO A 39 7.95 3.19 -25.27
N ASN A 40 8.63 2.51 -26.21
CA ASN A 40 7.98 2.06 -27.45
C ASN A 40 7.09 0.81 -27.35
N ALA A 41 7.26 -0.05 -26.34
CA ALA A 41 6.35 -1.18 -26.13
C ALA A 41 5.05 -0.73 -25.44
N TYR A 42 5.19 -0.02 -24.31
CA TYR A 42 4.08 0.41 -23.46
C TYR A 42 3.07 1.34 -24.17
N MET A 43 3.55 2.26 -25.00
CA MET A 43 2.67 3.18 -25.76
C MET A 43 1.72 2.43 -26.72
N LYS A 44 2.16 1.30 -27.26
CA LYS A 44 1.36 0.51 -28.20
C LYS A 44 0.24 -0.27 -27.48
N GLU A 45 0.56 -0.86 -26.33
CA GLU A 45 -0.43 -1.56 -25.50
C GLU A 45 -1.42 -0.60 -24.83
N TYR A 46 -1.03 0.66 -24.54
CA TYR A 46 -1.96 1.69 -24.05
C TYR A 46 -3.04 2.04 -25.08
N GLU A 47 -2.66 2.24 -26.35
CA GLU A 47 -3.62 2.45 -27.46
C GLU A 47 -4.56 1.24 -27.64
N GLU A 48 -4.01 0.01 -27.57
CA GLU A 48 -4.79 -1.23 -27.67
C GLU A 48 -5.75 -1.41 -26.47
N ASN A 49 -5.33 -1.14 -25.23
CA ASN A 49 -6.18 -1.19 -24.04
C ASN A 49 -7.25 -0.08 -23.99
N LYS A 50 -6.97 1.09 -24.58
CA LYS A 50 -7.97 2.16 -24.75
C LYS A 50 -9.14 1.71 -25.64
N SER A 51 -8.89 0.80 -26.58
CA SER A 51 -9.94 0.16 -27.39
C SER A 51 -10.78 -0.87 -26.61
N LEU A 52 -10.20 -1.52 -25.60
CA LEU A 52 -10.88 -2.51 -24.75
C LEU A 52 -11.76 -1.88 -23.65
N LEU A 53 -11.50 -0.63 -23.28
CA LEU A 53 -12.25 0.12 -22.27
C LEU A 53 -13.31 1.09 -22.87
N GLY A 54 -13.59 1.00 -24.19
CA GLY A 54 -14.47 1.93 -24.90
C GLY A 54 -15.54 1.27 -25.80
N SER A 55 -16.79 1.26 -25.32
CA SER A 55 -18.06 1.04 -26.05
C SER A 55 -18.51 -0.38 -26.46
N SER A 56 -19.62 -0.79 -25.82
CA SER A 56 -20.67 -1.74 -26.23
C SER A 56 -20.36 -3.20 -26.63
N SER A 57 -20.54 -4.08 -25.65
CA SER A 57 -21.42 -5.27 -25.72
C SER A 57 -21.30 -6.25 -26.93
N GLN A 58 -20.45 -7.26 -26.80
CA GLN A 58 -20.78 -8.64 -27.19
C GLN A 58 -20.04 -9.64 -26.28
N SER A 59 -20.72 -10.73 -25.90
CA SER A 59 -20.34 -11.58 -24.76
C SER A 59 -19.50 -12.81 -25.12
N ARG A 60 -18.44 -13.07 -24.35
CA ARG A 60 -17.96 -14.44 -24.04
C ARG A 60 -17.59 -14.54 -22.57
N LEU A 61 -17.91 -15.67 -21.94
CA LEU A 61 -17.87 -15.83 -20.49
C LEU A 61 -16.48 -16.23 -19.97
N SER A 62 -15.89 -15.37 -19.14
CA SER A 62 -14.92 -15.64 -18.07
C SER A 62 -14.91 -14.40 -17.16
N LEU A 63 -14.62 -14.55 -15.86
CA LEU A 63 -14.97 -13.61 -14.78
C LEU A 63 -16.49 -13.34 -14.63
N HIS A 64 -17.15 -14.24 -13.90
CA HIS A 64 -18.35 -13.98 -13.10
C HIS A 64 -18.11 -14.73 -11.77
N ASP A 65 -18.31 -14.17 -10.56
CA ASP A 65 -19.12 -13.01 -10.18
C ASP A 65 -18.33 -11.93 -9.41
N VAL A 66 -18.43 -10.67 -9.83
CA VAL A 66 -18.17 -9.50 -8.98
C VAL A 66 -19.41 -8.61 -9.09
N ASN A 67 -20.28 -8.67 -8.07
CA ASN A 67 -21.54 -7.95 -8.09
C ASN A 67 -21.34 -6.47 -7.71
N LEU A 68 -21.67 -5.55 -8.62
CA LEU A 68 -21.63 -4.11 -8.40
C LEU A 68 -23.04 -3.52 -8.55
N ASP A 69 -23.86 -3.70 -7.51
CA ASP A 69 -25.08 -2.91 -7.34
C ASP A 69 -24.74 -1.63 -6.57
N ASN A 70 -24.91 -0.48 -7.22
CA ASN A 70 -25.11 0.80 -6.54
C ASN A 70 -26.16 1.60 -7.33
N SER A 71 -27.27 1.91 -6.66
CA SER A 71 -28.45 2.55 -7.23
C SER A 71 -28.24 4.05 -7.50
N GLU A 72 -28.66 4.48 -8.69
CA GLU A 72 -29.57 5.61 -9.00
C GLU A 72 -29.81 6.75 -7.97
N CYS A 73 -30.07 8.03 -8.34
CA CYS A 73 -30.02 8.78 -9.62
C CYS A 73 -30.38 10.27 -9.37
N GLY A 74 -30.15 11.16 -10.36
CA GLY A 74 -30.74 12.51 -10.49
C GLY A 74 -29.80 13.66 -10.10
N ARG A 75 -29.82 14.87 -10.68
CA ARG A 75 -30.66 15.53 -11.71
C ARG A 75 -29.82 16.68 -12.34
N GLU A 76 -30.08 17.31 -13.49
CA GLU A 76 -30.90 17.09 -14.71
C GLU A 76 -30.44 18.18 -15.74
N HIS A 77 -30.36 17.91 -17.05
CA HIS A 77 -30.20 18.98 -18.06
C HIS A 77 -30.92 18.71 -19.39
N THR A 78 -31.30 19.80 -20.06
CA THR A 78 -32.37 19.89 -21.06
C THR A 78 -31.92 19.76 -22.51
N VAL A 79 -32.89 19.41 -23.36
CA VAL A 79 -32.75 19.05 -24.79
C VAL A 79 -32.56 20.26 -25.71
N SER A 80 -31.80 20.09 -26.80
CA SER A 80 -31.96 20.88 -28.04
C SER A 80 -31.50 20.14 -29.31
N ASN A 81 -32.48 19.82 -30.17
CA ASN A 81 -32.45 19.76 -31.65
C ASN A 81 -31.62 18.72 -32.46
N SER A 82 -32.36 17.68 -32.87
CA SER A 82 -32.67 17.29 -34.27
C SER A 82 -31.59 16.81 -35.27
N GLY A 83 -31.71 15.54 -35.68
CA GLY A 83 -31.22 14.95 -36.94
C GLY A 83 -32.04 13.69 -37.28
N ILE A 84 -32.37 13.46 -38.56
CA ILE A 84 -33.50 12.58 -38.98
C ILE A 84 -33.04 11.28 -39.69
N CYS A 85 -33.60 10.13 -39.26
CA CYS A 85 -33.70 8.81 -39.94
C CYS A 85 -32.40 8.10 -40.44
N SER A 86 -32.24 6.77 -40.25
CA SER A 86 -33.21 5.76 -40.69
C SER A 86 -32.96 4.32 -40.17
N ARG A 87 -34.06 3.54 -40.12
CA ARG A 87 -34.18 2.07 -40.20
C ARG A 87 -33.32 1.16 -39.28
N SER A 88 -33.97 0.62 -38.26
CA SER A 88 -33.65 -0.67 -37.65
C SER A 88 -34.79 -1.67 -37.86
N ALA A 89 -34.47 -2.89 -38.32
CA ALA A 89 -35.40 -4.01 -38.38
C ALA A 89 -34.62 -5.34 -38.42
N ALA A 90 -34.53 -6.01 -37.29
CA ALA A 90 -34.11 -7.41 -37.20
C ALA A 90 -34.86 -8.09 -36.05
N TYR A 91 -35.81 -8.94 -36.41
CA TYR A 91 -36.47 -9.89 -35.52
C TYR A 91 -35.44 -10.91 -35.01
N TRP A 92 -35.48 -11.25 -33.71
CA TRP A 92 -35.25 -12.63 -33.26
C TRP A 92 -36.06 -12.89 -31.99
N ALA A 93 -36.99 -13.84 -32.09
CA ALA A 93 -37.49 -14.60 -30.96
C ALA A 93 -37.05 -16.05 -31.19
N ASP A 94 -36.36 -16.67 -30.22
CA ASP A 94 -36.85 -17.93 -29.66
C ASP A 94 -36.15 -18.34 -28.34
N PHE A 95 -36.70 -19.36 -27.67
CA PHE A 95 -36.49 -19.65 -26.25
C PHE A 95 -35.24 -20.50 -25.88
N LYS A 96 -34.77 -20.31 -24.63
CA LYS A 96 -33.77 -21.16 -23.93
C LYS A 96 -34.37 -22.48 -23.41
N LYS A 97 -33.50 -23.46 -23.13
CA LYS A 97 -33.74 -24.49 -22.10
C LYS A 97 -32.45 -24.89 -21.36
N THR A 98 -32.54 -25.07 -20.04
CA THR A 98 -31.53 -25.73 -19.18
C THR A 98 -32.22 -26.63 -18.16
N ARG A 99 -31.49 -27.60 -17.56
CA ARG A 99 -31.87 -28.21 -16.27
C ARG A 99 -31.78 -27.09 -15.21
N HIS A 100 -32.75 -26.81 -14.33
CA HIS A 100 -33.55 -27.72 -13.51
C HIS A 100 -34.99 -27.19 -13.26
N GLY A 101 -35.68 -26.77 -14.31
CA GLY A 101 -37.07 -26.30 -14.21
C GLY A 101 -37.21 -24.82 -13.79
N ARG A 102 -38.10 -24.10 -14.47
CA ARG A 102 -38.48 -22.72 -14.13
C ARG A 102 -39.96 -22.52 -14.37
N ILE A 103 -40.61 -21.83 -13.44
CA ILE A 103 -42.01 -21.37 -13.56
C ILE A 103 -42.04 -20.16 -14.49
N LEU A 104 -43.05 -20.12 -15.36
CA LEU A 104 -43.28 -19.04 -16.30
C LEU A 104 -44.26 -18.03 -15.68
N VAL A 105 -43.84 -16.76 -15.53
CA VAL A 105 -44.77 -15.65 -15.27
C VAL A 105 -44.71 -14.69 -16.45
N LEU A 106 -45.59 -14.91 -17.42
CA LEU A 106 -45.85 -13.95 -18.50
C LEU A 106 -46.69 -12.80 -17.95
N LEU A 107 -46.03 -11.74 -17.47
CA LEU A 107 -46.67 -10.45 -17.21
C LEU A 107 -47.08 -9.81 -18.55
N THR A 108 -48.26 -10.19 -19.03
CA THR A 108 -48.92 -9.51 -20.15
C THR A 108 -49.28 -8.07 -19.76
N LYS A 109 -49.51 -7.18 -20.74
CA LYS A 109 -49.81 -5.76 -20.46
C LYS A 109 -51.04 -5.57 -19.55
N THR A 110 -52.00 -6.49 -19.59
CA THR A 110 -53.16 -6.50 -18.68
C THR A 110 -52.76 -6.86 -17.24
N SER A 111 -51.81 -7.77 -17.05
CA SER A 111 -51.25 -8.14 -15.75
C SER A 111 -50.50 -6.97 -15.09
N ALA A 112 -49.74 -6.18 -15.88
CA ALA A 112 -49.07 -4.98 -15.40
C ALA A 112 -50.07 -3.87 -15.00
N LEU A 113 -51.14 -3.70 -15.79
CA LEU A 113 -52.22 -2.75 -15.48
C LEU A 113 -52.98 -3.13 -14.20
N LEU A 114 -53.27 -4.43 -14.01
CA LEU A 114 -53.87 -4.95 -12.77
C LEU A 114 -52.97 -4.74 -11.55
N LEU A 115 -51.65 -4.93 -11.69
CA LEU A 115 -50.70 -4.68 -10.61
C LEU A 115 -50.65 -3.19 -10.24
N PHE A 116 -50.68 -2.29 -11.24
CA PHE A 116 -50.74 -0.85 -11.01
C PHE A 116 -52.03 -0.43 -10.29
N ILE A 117 -53.19 -0.96 -10.72
CA ILE A 117 -54.48 -0.69 -10.04
C ILE A 117 -54.46 -1.22 -8.59
N LEU A 118 -53.92 -2.41 -8.34
CA LEU A 118 -53.77 -2.96 -6.98
C LEU A 118 -52.88 -2.10 -6.08
N LEU A 119 -51.78 -1.56 -6.60
CA LEU A 119 -50.88 -0.68 -5.85
C LEU A 119 -51.55 0.68 -5.55
N VAL A 120 -52.28 1.25 -6.50
CA VAL A 120 -53.05 2.49 -6.28
C VAL A 120 -54.18 2.29 -5.27
N VAL A 121 -54.92 1.18 -5.33
CA VAL A 121 -55.97 0.85 -4.35
C VAL A 121 -55.39 0.62 -2.95
N LYS A 122 -54.24 -0.06 -2.84
CA LYS A 122 -53.54 -0.25 -1.56
C LYS A 122 -53.19 1.09 -0.91
N GLU A 123 -52.71 2.06 -1.68
CA GLU A 123 -52.29 3.34 -1.14
C GLU A 123 -53.47 4.27 -0.81
N ILE A 124 -54.59 4.16 -1.53
CA ILE A 124 -55.85 4.80 -1.16
C ILE A 124 -56.40 4.24 0.17
N ILE A 125 -56.26 2.92 0.42
CA ILE A 125 -56.64 2.29 1.69
C ILE A 125 -55.68 2.71 2.82
N SER A 126 -54.38 2.78 2.55
CA SER A 126 -53.36 3.29 3.49
C SER A 126 -53.67 4.72 3.94
N LEU A 127 -54.12 5.57 3.01
CA LEU A 127 -54.53 6.95 3.29
C LEU A 127 -55.90 7.08 3.98
N SER A 128 -56.75 6.04 3.97
CA SER A 128 -58.07 6.07 4.62
C SER A 128 -58.12 5.43 6.01
N SER A 129 -57.06 4.75 6.46
CA SER A 129 -56.98 4.16 7.80
C SER A 129 -56.19 5.02 8.80
N SER A 130 -56.68 6.23 9.08
CA SER A 130 -56.18 7.08 10.17
C SER A 130 -57.24 7.36 11.25
N GLU A 131 -57.87 6.29 11.77
CA GLU A 131 -58.66 6.40 13.01
C GLU A 131 -57.79 6.19 14.25
N SER A 132 -57.82 7.19 15.11
CA SER A 132 -57.08 7.24 16.37
C SER A 132 -57.72 6.35 17.44
N SER A 133 -56.91 5.69 18.25
CA SER A 133 -57.34 5.21 19.56
C SER A 133 -56.21 5.35 20.59
N ASN A 134 -56.29 6.42 21.37
CA ASN A 134 -55.46 6.62 22.55
C ASN A 134 -55.79 5.53 23.59
N VAL A 135 -54.84 4.62 23.86
CA VAL A 135 -54.89 3.76 25.05
C VAL A 135 -53.56 3.83 25.78
N THR A 136 -53.55 4.60 26.86
CA THR A 136 -52.41 4.74 27.77
C THR A 136 -52.13 3.39 28.45
N LYS A 137 -51.09 2.68 28.02
CA LYS A 137 -50.51 1.57 28.78
C LYS A 137 -49.15 1.96 29.32
N VAL A 138 -49.12 2.30 30.60
CA VAL A 138 -47.88 2.33 31.40
C VAL A 138 -47.34 0.90 31.43
N SER A 139 -46.31 0.65 30.63
CA SER A 139 -45.52 -0.58 30.66
C SER A 139 -44.12 -0.20 31.11
N THR A 140 -43.69 -0.76 32.24
CA THR A 140 -42.35 -0.57 32.80
C THR A 140 -41.28 -0.91 31.76
N MET A 141 -40.59 0.12 31.25
CA MET A 141 -39.41 -0.08 30.41
C MET A 141 -38.28 -0.61 31.28
N THR A 142 -38.08 -1.92 31.24
CA THR A 142 -36.74 -2.49 31.42
C THR A 142 -35.88 -1.89 30.31
N PRO A 143 -34.72 -1.27 30.57
CA PRO A 143 -33.89 -0.73 29.51
C PRO A 143 -33.40 -1.91 28.65
N SER A 144 -33.92 -2.00 27.43
CA SER A 144 -33.29 -2.79 26.38
C SER A 144 -31.90 -2.21 26.19
N VAL A 145 -30.87 -2.95 26.59
CA VAL A 145 -29.50 -2.67 26.18
C VAL A 145 -29.49 -2.82 24.67
N GLU A 146 -29.57 -1.71 23.95
CA GLU A 146 -29.15 -1.68 22.56
C GLU A 146 -27.70 -2.17 22.57
N HIS A 147 -27.47 -3.33 21.96
CA HIS A 147 -26.14 -3.71 21.56
C HIS A 147 -25.69 -2.69 20.52
N ILE A 148 -25.05 -1.63 21.00
CA ILE A 148 -24.27 -0.72 20.15
C ILE A 148 -23.18 -1.60 19.53
N GLU A 149 -23.39 -2.02 18.28
CA GLU A 149 -22.33 -2.59 17.48
C GLU A 149 -21.19 -1.57 17.44
N GLN A 150 -20.09 -1.89 18.14
CA GLN A 150 -18.90 -1.05 18.12
C GLN A 150 -18.34 -1.07 16.71
N LYS A 151 -18.68 -0.03 15.93
CA LYS A 151 -18.16 0.20 14.59
C LYS A 151 -16.63 0.20 14.65
N THR A 152 -16.02 -0.83 14.09
CA THR A 152 -14.56 -0.96 14.04
C THR A 152 -14.01 -0.16 12.86
N CYS A 153 -12.90 0.55 13.06
CA CYS A 153 -12.21 1.27 12.00
C CYS A 153 -11.49 0.27 11.07
N THR A 154 -12.05 0.00 9.89
CA THR A 154 -11.41 -0.86 8.87
C THR A 154 -10.34 -0.09 8.10
N SER A 155 -9.37 -0.80 7.48
CA SER A 155 -8.33 -0.17 6.64
C SER A 155 -8.93 0.67 5.50
N LYS A 156 -9.92 0.11 4.79
CA LYS A 156 -10.65 0.81 3.73
C LYS A 156 -11.33 2.09 4.23
N LEU A 157 -11.89 2.08 5.43
CA LEU A 157 -12.53 3.27 6.02
C LEU A 157 -11.50 4.30 6.52
N TRP A 158 -10.41 3.86 7.15
CA TRP A 158 -9.29 4.73 7.54
C TRP A 158 -8.75 5.53 6.34
N SER A 159 -8.58 4.83 5.22
CA SER A 159 -8.05 5.34 3.96
C SER A 159 -9.04 6.17 3.14
N ASN A 160 -10.33 6.16 3.49
CA ASN A 160 -11.33 7.07 2.94
C ASN A 160 -11.37 8.43 3.68
N GLY A 161 -10.19 8.93 4.02
CA GLY A 161 -9.95 10.21 4.68
C GLY A 161 -9.51 11.32 3.73
N HIS A 162 -8.93 12.38 4.29
CA HIS A 162 -8.39 13.51 3.54
C HIS A 162 -7.15 14.09 4.22
N TRP A 163 -6.31 14.77 3.45
CA TRP A 163 -5.19 15.56 3.98
C TRP A 163 -5.69 16.94 4.42
N GLU A 164 -5.32 17.34 5.63
CA GLU A 164 -5.53 18.69 6.15
C GLU A 164 -4.18 19.38 6.36
N GLN A 165 -4.08 20.65 5.95
CA GLN A 165 -2.90 21.47 6.22
C GLN A 165 -2.86 21.84 7.70
N ARG A 166 -1.72 21.58 8.35
CA ARG A 166 -1.47 21.97 9.74
C ARG A 166 -1.37 23.49 9.83
N ASN A 167 -1.99 24.08 10.86
CA ASN A 167 -1.77 25.49 11.19
C ASN A 167 -0.29 25.73 11.48
N VAL A 168 0.29 26.81 10.96
CA VAL A 168 1.73 27.14 11.16
C VAL A 168 2.08 27.25 12.65
N THR A 169 1.15 27.72 13.49
CA THR A 169 1.28 27.79 14.95
C THR A 169 1.24 26.43 15.66
N SER A 170 0.79 25.37 14.99
CA SER A 170 0.83 23.98 15.48
C SER A 170 2.07 23.21 15.03
N MET A 171 2.92 23.80 14.18
CA MET A 171 4.17 23.18 13.74
C MET A 171 5.27 23.34 14.81
N PRO A 172 6.16 22.34 15.02
CA PRO A 172 7.22 22.39 16.03
C PRO A 172 8.27 23.50 15.85
N LEU A 173 8.37 24.07 14.65
CA LEU A 173 9.17 25.23 14.29
C LEU A 173 8.44 26.04 13.20
N PRO A 174 8.59 27.38 13.18
CA PRO A 174 8.20 28.20 12.02
C PRO A 174 9.22 28.05 10.87
N PRO A 175 8.84 28.37 9.62
CA PRO A 175 9.78 28.49 8.51
C PRO A 175 10.57 29.82 8.60
N PRO A 176 11.75 29.92 7.95
CA PRO A 176 12.42 28.88 7.18
C PRO A 176 13.24 27.92 8.04
N ILE A 177 13.20 26.63 7.71
CA ILE A 177 14.20 25.66 8.18
C ILE A 177 15.45 25.72 7.29
N ARG A 178 16.60 25.24 7.78
CA ARG A 178 17.91 25.26 7.10
C ARG A 178 18.85 24.09 7.45
N SER A 179 18.38 23.11 8.21
CA SER A 179 19.22 21.95 8.59
C SER A 179 18.40 20.69 8.82
N GLN A 180 19.06 19.54 8.73
CA GLN A 180 18.47 18.22 8.97
C GLN A 180 17.82 18.14 10.35
N ALA A 181 18.47 18.67 11.40
CA ALA A 181 17.91 18.69 12.75
C ALA A 181 16.58 19.47 12.85
N GLN A 182 16.42 20.56 12.09
CA GLN A 182 15.16 21.30 12.03
C GLN A 182 14.11 20.54 11.22
N ALA A 183 14.49 19.90 10.12
CA ALA A 183 13.60 19.07 9.30
C ALA A 183 13.07 17.84 10.07
N MET A 184 13.92 17.17 10.85
CA MET A 184 13.53 16.08 11.74
C MET A 184 12.56 16.57 12.82
N LYS A 185 12.83 17.74 13.42
CA LYS A 185 11.98 18.33 14.45
C LYS A 185 10.58 18.71 13.93
N ILE A 186 10.43 19.28 12.73
CA ILE A 186 9.09 19.59 12.19
C ILE A 186 8.28 18.34 11.81
N SER A 187 8.96 17.22 11.59
CA SER A 187 8.37 15.90 11.38
C SER A 187 8.01 15.18 12.69
N ASN A 188 8.09 15.85 13.84
CA ASN A 188 7.86 15.29 15.18
C ASN A 188 8.81 14.14 15.58
N PHE A 189 9.98 14.00 14.96
CA PHE A 189 10.96 13.00 15.41
C PHE A 189 11.68 13.48 16.68
N PRO A 190 11.91 12.60 17.69
CA PRO A 190 12.49 13.03 18.97
C PRO A 190 13.96 13.44 18.88
N THR A 191 14.67 12.96 17.85
CA THR A 191 16.08 13.25 17.60
C THR A 191 16.32 13.66 16.15
N HIS A 192 17.55 14.10 15.87
CA HIS A 192 17.99 14.51 14.53
C HIS A 192 18.59 13.36 13.70
N TYR A 193 18.49 12.11 14.18
CA TYR A 193 19.04 10.92 13.54
C TYR A 193 18.04 9.76 13.58
N CYS A 194 18.34 8.68 12.86
CA CYS A 194 17.55 7.45 12.85
C CYS A 194 18.40 6.29 13.35
N ALA A 195 17.78 5.33 14.04
CA ALA A 195 18.50 4.18 14.59
C ALA A 195 18.99 3.21 13.50
N SER A 196 18.31 3.14 12.35
CA SER A 196 18.81 2.47 11.16
C SER A 196 19.71 3.41 10.36
N ASN A 197 20.84 2.87 9.89
CA ASN A 197 21.73 3.53 8.93
C ASN A 197 21.52 3.03 7.48
N ARG A 198 20.45 2.26 7.22
CA ARG A 198 20.19 1.67 5.91
C ARG A 198 19.48 2.68 5.00
N LEU A 199 20.22 3.31 4.09
CA LEU A 199 19.72 4.35 3.17
C LEU A 199 19.09 5.53 3.91
N ASP A 200 19.74 6.01 4.99
CA ASP A 200 19.22 7.05 5.87
C ASP A 200 18.98 8.39 5.14
N LEU A 201 19.97 8.91 4.40
CA LEU A 201 19.85 10.17 3.67
C LEU A 201 18.82 10.12 2.54
N VAL A 202 18.76 8.99 1.82
CA VAL A 202 17.78 8.79 0.72
C VAL A 202 16.36 8.75 1.29
N ASN A 203 16.09 7.86 2.26
CA ASN A 203 14.74 7.68 2.80
C ASN A 203 14.24 8.85 3.65
N THR A 204 15.13 9.61 4.30
CA THR A 204 14.71 10.81 5.05
C THR A 204 14.38 12.00 4.14
N GLY A 205 14.67 11.90 2.84
CA GLY A 205 14.47 12.99 1.87
C GLY A 205 15.18 14.28 2.26
N MET A 206 16.34 14.14 2.92
CA MET A 206 17.11 15.27 3.43
C MET A 206 18.06 15.80 2.36
N PRO A 207 18.19 17.13 2.21
CA PRO A 207 19.27 17.70 1.42
C PRO A 207 20.63 17.25 1.97
N GLN A 208 21.56 16.88 1.10
CA GLN A 208 22.86 16.31 1.50
C GLN A 208 23.76 17.34 2.19
N LEU A 209 23.54 18.64 1.94
CA LEU A 209 24.32 19.73 2.52
C LEU A 209 23.39 20.76 3.17
N GLU A 210 23.77 21.30 4.33
CA GLU A 210 23.05 22.42 4.96
C GLU A 210 22.97 23.65 4.04
N ASN A 211 23.94 23.80 3.13
CA ASN A 211 24.00 24.84 2.12
C ASN A 211 23.15 24.58 0.86
N ASP A 212 22.37 23.50 0.81
CA ASP A 212 21.42 23.27 -0.27
C ASP A 212 20.37 24.39 -0.35
N THR A 213 19.83 24.61 -1.56
CA THR A 213 19.09 25.84 -1.85
C THR A 213 17.87 26.02 -0.92
N ALA A 214 17.55 27.27 -0.60
CA ALA A 214 16.39 27.61 0.23
C ALA A 214 15.06 27.00 -0.27
N GLN A 215 14.97 26.70 -1.58
CA GLN A 215 13.82 26.01 -2.17
C GLN A 215 13.66 24.56 -1.71
N TYR A 216 14.75 23.83 -1.47
CA TYR A 216 14.71 22.46 -0.92
C TYR A 216 14.19 22.48 0.52
N TRP A 217 14.73 23.35 1.36
CA TRP A 217 14.30 23.49 2.76
C TRP A 217 12.84 23.95 2.89
N ASP A 218 12.40 24.86 2.02
CA ASP A 218 11.02 25.34 1.91
C ASP A 218 10.05 24.23 1.43
N TRP A 219 10.46 23.40 0.45
CA TRP A 219 9.73 22.18 0.10
C TRP A 219 9.65 21.19 1.29
N ARG A 220 10.78 20.91 1.95
CA ARG A 220 10.85 19.98 3.08
C ARG A 220 10.00 20.44 4.28
N TYR A 221 9.79 21.75 4.43
CA TYR A 221 8.83 22.32 5.37
C TYR A 221 7.37 22.08 4.95
N ARG A 222 7.02 22.38 3.69
CA ARG A 222 5.66 22.21 3.17
C ARG A 222 5.16 20.76 3.26
N VAL A 223 5.97 19.77 2.89
CA VAL A 223 5.51 18.37 2.85
C VAL A 223 5.16 17.81 4.23
N SER A 224 5.82 18.29 5.29
CA SER A 224 5.50 17.95 6.69
C SER A 224 4.37 18.81 7.30
N SER A 225 3.90 19.84 6.59
CA SER A 225 2.83 20.74 7.04
C SER A 225 1.43 20.16 6.83
N TYR A 226 1.28 18.83 6.75
CA TYR A 226 0.01 18.14 6.53
C TYR A 226 -0.21 17.02 7.56
N LYS A 227 -1.47 16.70 7.83
CA LYS A 227 -1.88 15.54 8.61
C LYS A 227 -3.00 14.79 7.89
N TRP A 228 -3.05 13.48 8.07
CA TRP A 228 -4.17 12.67 7.59
C TRP A 228 -5.30 12.73 8.60
N ASN A 229 -6.50 13.10 8.15
CA ASN A 229 -7.73 12.95 8.90
C ASN A 229 -8.42 11.69 8.37
N SER A 230 -8.61 10.69 9.22
CA SER A 230 -9.11 9.38 8.79
C SER A 230 -10.59 9.42 8.40
N GLY A 231 -11.02 8.55 7.49
CA GLY A 231 -12.44 8.36 7.21
C GLY A 231 -13.21 7.76 8.40
N CYS A 232 -12.50 7.16 9.36
CA CYS A 232 -13.07 6.65 10.62
C CYS A 232 -13.55 7.80 11.52
N GLU A 233 -12.77 8.86 11.68
CA GLU A 233 -13.17 10.06 12.42
C GLU A 233 -14.39 10.74 11.77
N ALA A 234 -14.39 10.85 10.44
CA ALA A 234 -15.53 11.37 9.68
C ALA A 234 -16.80 10.52 9.85
N ALA A 235 -16.66 9.21 10.08
CA ALA A 235 -17.76 8.29 10.39
C ALA A 235 -18.15 8.26 11.88
N GLY A 236 -17.54 9.11 12.73
CA GLY A 236 -17.77 9.17 14.17
C GLY A 236 -17.17 8.00 14.95
N ILE A 237 -16.25 7.23 14.35
CA ILE A 237 -15.50 6.15 15.02
C ILE A 237 -14.28 6.78 15.70
N PRO A 238 -14.13 6.67 17.03
CA PRO A 238 -12.96 7.20 17.72
C PRO A 238 -11.68 6.52 17.25
N VAL A 239 -10.69 7.32 16.85
CA VAL A 239 -9.31 6.87 16.64
C VAL A 239 -8.42 7.45 17.74
N LYS A 240 -7.41 6.67 18.15
CA LYS A 240 -6.29 7.14 18.97
C LYS A 240 -5.48 8.15 18.13
N PRO A 241 -5.02 9.27 18.71
CA PRO A 241 -4.04 10.12 18.06
C PRO A 241 -2.74 9.36 17.79
N HIS A 242 -1.88 9.94 16.95
CA HIS A 242 -0.50 9.47 16.73
C HIS A 242 0.17 9.15 18.07
N PRO A 243 0.65 7.90 18.29
CA PRO A 243 1.21 7.49 19.57
C PRO A 243 2.48 8.26 19.85
N THR A 244 2.76 8.63 21.12
CA THR A 244 4.12 9.07 21.48
C THR A 244 5.12 7.91 21.31
N PRO A 245 6.44 8.15 21.21
CA PRO A 245 7.42 7.08 21.13
C PRO A 245 7.30 6.10 22.30
N GLU A 246 7.05 6.60 23.51
CA GLU A 246 6.84 5.81 24.72
C GLU A 246 5.60 4.91 24.62
N GLN A 247 4.49 5.42 24.07
CA GLN A 247 3.26 4.65 23.85
C GLN A 247 3.46 3.54 22.82
N LEU A 248 4.14 3.84 21.71
CA LEU A 248 4.44 2.87 20.67
C LEU A 248 5.43 1.79 21.16
N LEU A 249 6.48 2.16 21.89
CA LEU A 249 7.39 1.21 22.55
C LEU A 249 6.63 0.30 23.52
N ASN A 250 5.75 0.86 24.35
CA ASN A 250 4.97 0.09 25.30
C ASN A 250 4.04 -0.92 24.60
N SER A 251 3.42 -0.54 23.48
CA SER A 251 2.63 -1.46 22.64
C SER A 251 3.51 -2.58 22.06
N LEU A 252 4.62 -2.23 21.39
CA LEU A 252 5.54 -3.20 20.77
C LEU A 252 6.16 -4.19 21.77
N VAL A 253 6.45 -3.75 23.00
CA VAL A 253 6.99 -4.61 24.07
C VAL A 253 5.93 -5.56 24.63
N ASN A 254 4.75 -5.05 24.95
CA ASN A 254 3.73 -5.82 25.67
C ASN A 254 2.85 -6.67 24.75
N GLU A 255 2.37 -6.12 23.63
CA GLU A 255 1.58 -6.85 22.63
C GLU A 255 2.46 -7.77 21.78
N GLY A 256 3.72 -7.38 21.56
CA GLY A 256 4.70 -8.09 20.74
C GLY A 256 5.01 -7.36 19.43
N GLY A 257 6.22 -7.58 18.91
CA GLY A 257 6.80 -6.80 17.82
C GLY A 257 6.17 -7.01 16.44
N TRP A 258 6.66 -6.27 15.44
CA TRP A 258 6.20 -6.32 14.05
C TRP A 258 7.26 -6.91 13.12
N LEU A 259 6.87 -7.88 12.30
CA LEU A 259 7.72 -8.44 11.25
C LEU A 259 7.24 -7.95 9.87
N MET A 260 7.99 -7.03 9.27
CA MET A 260 7.72 -6.45 7.96
C MET A 260 8.42 -7.25 6.86
N ILE A 261 7.67 -7.69 5.86
CA ILE A 261 8.15 -8.42 4.68
C ILE A 261 7.77 -7.61 3.44
N GLY A 262 8.71 -7.25 2.57
CA GLY A 262 8.30 -6.63 1.31
C GLY A 262 9.35 -5.85 0.54
N ASP A 263 8.83 -4.91 -0.24
CA ASP A 263 9.51 -3.96 -1.11
C ASP A 263 10.29 -2.85 -0.36
N SER A 264 10.86 -1.93 -1.14
CA SER A 264 11.61 -0.78 -0.64
C SER A 264 10.77 0.22 0.17
N LEU A 265 9.47 0.35 -0.10
CA LEU A 265 8.57 1.17 0.74
C LEU A 265 8.30 0.53 2.10
N SER A 266 8.33 -0.80 2.19
CA SER A 266 8.31 -1.51 3.49
C SER A 266 9.59 -1.23 4.29
N ALA A 267 10.74 -1.14 3.61
CA ALA A 267 11.99 -0.71 4.25
C ALA A 267 12.01 0.78 4.62
N GLN A 268 11.36 1.65 3.85
CA GLN A 268 11.16 3.05 4.22
C GLN A 268 10.28 3.20 5.47
N TRP A 269 9.28 2.32 5.66
CA TRP A 269 8.48 2.28 6.89
C TRP A 269 9.30 1.87 8.11
N PHE A 270 10.14 0.85 7.96
CA PHE A 270 11.12 0.49 8.99
C PHE A 270 12.08 1.66 9.32
N MET A 271 12.54 2.39 8.31
CA MET A 271 13.37 3.59 8.51
C MET A 271 12.62 4.65 9.33
N SER A 272 11.38 4.99 8.96
CA SER A 272 10.54 5.95 9.70
C SER A 272 10.37 5.55 11.17
N LEU A 273 10.09 4.28 11.45
CA LEU A 273 10.03 3.75 12.82
C LEU A 273 11.38 3.89 13.55
N SER A 274 12.50 3.67 12.86
CA SER A 274 13.84 3.83 13.44
C SER A 274 14.19 5.29 13.76
N CYS A 275 13.62 6.26 13.02
CA CYS A 275 13.71 7.69 13.32
C CYS A 275 12.80 8.08 14.49
N TYR A 276 11.56 7.56 14.49
CA TYR A 276 10.55 7.88 15.49
C TYR A 276 10.87 7.33 16.88
N LEU A 277 11.48 6.14 16.93
CA LEU A 277 11.82 5.45 18.17
C LEU A 277 13.24 5.77 18.68
N ALA A 278 14.04 6.57 17.97
CA ALA A 278 15.32 7.05 18.48
C ALA A 278 15.09 8.07 19.63
N PRO A 279 15.87 8.06 20.73
CA PRO A 279 17.09 7.29 20.99
C PRO A 279 16.84 5.94 21.71
N TYR A 280 15.58 5.54 21.86
CA TYR A 280 15.15 4.41 22.67
C TYR A 280 15.43 3.04 22.05
N VAL A 281 15.82 3.00 20.77
CA VAL A 281 16.16 1.78 20.03
C VAL A 281 17.50 1.90 19.31
N TYR A 282 18.09 0.76 18.96
CA TYR A 282 19.24 0.64 18.06
C TYR A 282 18.94 -0.41 16.97
N ALA A 283 19.53 -0.25 15.78
CA ALA A 283 19.33 -1.18 14.68
C ALA A 283 20.48 -2.19 14.54
N VAL A 284 20.15 -3.45 14.20
CA VAL A 284 21.11 -4.53 13.95
C VAL A 284 20.66 -5.36 12.73
N PRO A 285 21.55 -5.74 11.80
CA PRO A 285 22.95 -5.32 11.72
C PRO A 285 23.06 -3.82 11.43
N HIS A 286 24.20 -3.26 11.79
CA HIS A 286 24.62 -1.97 11.24
C HIS A 286 25.09 -2.23 9.80
N PHE A 287 24.56 -1.52 8.82
CA PHE A 287 24.91 -1.75 7.43
C PHE A 287 26.31 -1.19 7.13
N THR A 288 27.21 -2.06 6.71
CA THR A 288 28.57 -1.78 6.22
C THR A 288 28.74 -2.39 4.83
N PRO A 289 29.81 -2.08 4.08
CA PRO A 289 30.08 -2.75 2.80
C PRO A 289 30.14 -4.29 2.90
N ASP A 290 30.57 -4.82 4.05
CA ASP A 290 30.60 -6.28 4.30
C ASP A 290 29.23 -6.87 4.71
N THR A 291 28.22 -6.03 4.97
CA THR A 291 26.89 -6.50 5.39
C THR A 291 26.09 -6.93 4.16
N PRO A 292 25.62 -8.19 4.06
CA PRO A 292 24.81 -8.62 2.93
C PRO A 292 23.58 -7.71 2.78
N TRP A 293 23.37 -7.14 1.59
CA TRP A 293 22.32 -6.14 1.41
C TRP A 293 20.90 -6.71 1.63
N ASN A 294 20.71 -8.01 1.42
CA ASN A 294 19.47 -8.72 1.72
C ASN A 294 19.30 -9.07 3.22
N ALA A 295 20.24 -8.73 4.10
CA ALA A 295 20.14 -9.03 5.52
C ALA A 295 18.90 -8.39 6.16
N THR A 296 18.21 -9.19 6.98
CA THR A 296 17.13 -8.74 7.87
C THR A 296 17.68 -7.70 8.84
N GLN A 297 16.99 -6.57 8.99
CA GLN A 297 17.34 -5.57 10.00
C GLN A 297 16.27 -5.52 11.09
N HIS A 298 16.72 -5.37 12.33
CA HIS A 298 15.91 -5.42 13.54
C HIS A 298 16.09 -4.13 14.35
N LEU A 299 15.03 -3.66 15.02
CA LEU A 299 15.11 -2.63 16.06
C LEU A 299 15.02 -3.29 17.44
N TYR A 300 16.03 -3.08 18.28
CA TYR A 300 16.12 -3.57 19.65
C TYR A 300 16.06 -2.44 20.67
N LEU A 301 15.59 -2.71 21.89
CA LEU A 301 15.52 -1.71 22.98
C LEU A 301 16.92 -1.30 23.46
N ASN A 302 17.19 0.01 23.44
CA ASN A 302 18.46 0.58 23.89
C ASN A 302 18.53 0.72 25.42
N ASN A 303 19.21 -0.22 26.08
CA ASN A 303 19.41 -0.22 27.54
C ASN A 303 20.20 0.99 28.08
N ALA A 304 20.85 1.80 27.24
CA ALA A 304 21.45 3.05 27.69
C ALA A 304 20.39 4.11 28.09
N SER A 305 19.20 4.05 27.47
CA SER A 305 18.12 5.00 27.73
C SER A 305 17.58 4.88 29.16
N SER A 306 17.27 6.01 29.78
CA SER A 306 16.62 6.07 31.10
C SER A 306 15.20 5.50 31.07
N LEU A 307 14.44 5.76 29.99
CA LEU A 307 13.11 5.21 29.78
C LEU A 307 13.17 3.68 29.82
N VAL A 308 13.99 3.08 28.96
CA VAL A 308 14.13 1.62 28.80
C VAL A 308 14.54 0.95 30.11
N ARG A 309 15.46 1.55 30.87
CA ARG A 309 15.87 1.05 32.21
C ARG A 309 14.78 1.12 33.27
N SER A 310 13.69 1.86 33.03
CA SER A 310 12.53 1.95 33.92
C SER A 310 11.30 1.18 33.43
N MET A 311 11.37 0.54 32.26
CA MET A 311 10.27 -0.27 31.71
C MET A 311 10.18 -1.62 32.42
N GLU A 312 8.96 -2.01 32.81
CA GLU A 312 8.67 -3.39 33.19
C GLU A 312 8.59 -4.26 31.92
N LEU A 313 9.55 -5.16 31.75
CA LEU A 313 9.62 -6.03 30.59
C LEU A 313 8.83 -7.34 30.85
N PRO A 314 8.01 -7.82 29.88
CA PRO A 314 7.25 -9.04 30.06
C PRO A 314 8.14 -10.28 30.12
N VAL A 315 7.66 -11.33 30.79
CA VAL A 315 8.43 -12.57 30.99
C VAL A 315 8.94 -13.14 29.65
N GLY A 316 10.24 -13.38 29.59
CA GLY A 316 10.93 -13.89 28.41
C GLY A 316 11.25 -12.85 27.33
N PHE A 317 11.04 -11.55 27.58
CA PHE A 317 11.58 -10.49 26.75
C PHE A 317 13.08 -10.30 27.07
N ASP A 318 13.93 -10.28 26.05
CA ASP A 318 15.38 -10.09 26.18
C ASP A 318 15.85 -8.93 25.29
N LEU A 319 16.60 -7.98 25.87
CA LEU A 319 17.00 -6.72 25.22
C LEU A 319 17.96 -6.90 24.02
N ASN A 320 18.59 -8.07 23.89
CA ASN A 320 19.59 -8.36 22.85
C ASN A 320 19.04 -9.29 21.75
N THR A 321 17.91 -9.97 22.00
CA THR A 321 17.39 -11.04 21.13
C THR A 321 15.89 -10.97 20.85
N THR A 322 15.13 -10.10 21.53
CA THR A 322 13.73 -9.81 21.21
C THR A 322 13.61 -8.49 20.44
N PRO A 323 13.36 -8.52 19.12
CA PRO A 323 13.18 -7.32 18.32
C PRO A 323 11.79 -6.71 18.52
N LEU A 324 11.70 -5.39 18.44
CA LEU A 324 10.45 -4.64 18.43
C LEU A 324 9.85 -4.57 17.03
N VAL A 325 10.69 -4.32 16.04
CA VAL A 325 10.32 -4.24 14.62
C VAL A 325 11.43 -4.92 13.85
N SER A 326 11.11 -5.58 12.74
CA SER A 326 12.11 -6.14 11.83
C SER A 326 11.67 -5.99 10.39
N ILE A 327 12.60 -5.72 9.48
CA ILE A 327 12.38 -5.65 8.04
C ILE A 327 13.19 -6.73 7.34
N LEU A 328 12.50 -7.46 6.46
CA LEU A 328 13.05 -8.44 5.57
C LEU A 328 12.63 -8.07 4.14
N ARG A 329 13.62 -7.89 3.25
CA ARG A 329 13.36 -7.53 1.85
C ARG A 329 12.93 -8.79 1.08
N SER A 330 11.67 -8.82 0.65
CA SER A 330 11.13 -9.82 -0.26
C SER A 330 10.00 -9.19 -1.06
N GLY A 331 10.34 -8.51 -2.15
CA GLY A 331 9.41 -7.71 -2.97
C GLY A 331 8.41 -8.54 -3.78
N LEU A 332 8.58 -9.87 -3.77
CA LEU A 332 7.70 -10.84 -4.45
C LEU A 332 6.88 -11.72 -3.48
N LEU A 333 7.16 -11.64 -2.17
CA LEU A 333 6.67 -12.50 -1.06
C LEU A 333 6.96 -14.01 -1.16
N LEU A 334 7.11 -14.55 -2.36
CA LEU A 334 7.65 -15.87 -2.68
C LEU A 334 9.07 -15.73 -3.20
N SER A 335 9.90 -16.77 -3.03
CA SER A 335 11.16 -16.91 -3.76
C SER A 335 10.91 -17.13 -5.26
N LYS A 336 11.88 -16.80 -6.11
CA LYS A 336 11.84 -17.11 -7.57
C LYS A 336 11.61 -18.61 -7.83
N THR A 337 12.10 -19.48 -6.95
CA THR A 337 11.89 -20.94 -7.03
C THR A 337 10.45 -21.32 -6.70
N GLU A 338 9.81 -20.72 -5.69
CA GLU A 338 8.40 -20.94 -5.39
C GLU A 338 7.49 -20.38 -6.50
N ILE A 339 7.83 -19.22 -7.07
CA ILE A 339 7.12 -18.63 -8.22
C ILE A 339 7.20 -19.55 -9.44
N GLN A 340 8.38 -20.12 -9.71
CA GLN A 340 8.54 -21.10 -10.78
C GLN A 340 7.62 -22.30 -10.63
N GLN A 341 7.52 -22.87 -9.42
CA GLN A 341 6.61 -23.97 -9.14
C GLN A 341 5.13 -23.59 -9.35
N VAL A 342 4.73 -22.36 -9.01
CA VAL A 342 3.37 -21.86 -9.25
C VAL A 342 3.09 -21.69 -10.75
N ILE A 343 4.03 -21.12 -11.50
CA ILE A 343 3.90 -20.93 -12.96
C ILE A 343 3.79 -22.27 -13.68
N GLU A 344 4.66 -23.22 -13.35
CA GLU A 344 4.69 -24.57 -13.94
C GLU A 344 3.43 -25.36 -13.59
N LYS A 345 3.01 -25.37 -12.32
CA LYS A 345 1.79 -26.06 -11.85
C LYS A 345 0.54 -25.62 -12.60
N ASN A 346 0.43 -24.32 -12.92
CA ASN A 346 -0.75 -23.74 -13.53
C ASN A 346 -0.61 -23.47 -15.05
N ASN A 347 0.53 -23.80 -15.66
CA ASN A 347 0.84 -23.58 -17.09
C ASN A 347 0.69 -22.11 -17.53
N LEU A 348 1.13 -21.16 -16.69
CA LEU A 348 0.94 -19.71 -16.93
C LEU A 348 1.86 -19.14 -18.01
N ILE A 349 2.93 -19.85 -18.35
CA ILE A 349 3.89 -19.51 -19.40
C ILE A 349 3.97 -20.71 -20.36
N ASN A 350 3.78 -20.44 -21.65
CA ASN A 350 3.75 -21.45 -22.72
C ASN A 350 4.66 -21.06 -23.90
N ASP A 351 5.78 -20.37 -23.62
CA ASP A 351 6.81 -20.02 -24.60
C ASP A 351 8.23 -20.29 -24.07
N ASP A 352 9.20 -20.27 -24.97
CA ASP A 352 10.59 -20.64 -24.69
C ASP A 352 11.45 -19.52 -24.07
N LYS A 353 10.86 -18.36 -23.71
CA LYS A 353 11.63 -17.30 -23.03
C LYS A 353 12.04 -17.78 -21.62
N PRO A 354 13.17 -17.31 -21.07
CA PRO A 354 13.45 -17.47 -19.64
C PRO A 354 12.28 -16.97 -18.78
N MET A 355 12.13 -17.53 -17.59
CA MET A 355 11.04 -17.15 -16.69
C MET A 355 11.23 -15.75 -16.10
N PHE A 356 12.47 -15.42 -15.72
CA PHE A 356 12.84 -14.15 -15.10
C PHE A 356 13.79 -13.35 -16.00
N GLY A 357 13.64 -12.03 -15.95
CA GLY A 357 14.45 -11.04 -16.65
C GLY A 357 15.62 -10.51 -15.82
N PRO A 358 16.26 -9.43 -16.30
CA PRO A 358 17.45 -8.87 -15.66
C PRO A 358 17.13 -8.01 -14.42
N GLU A 359 15.86 -7.80 -14.07
CA GLU A 359 15.49 -7.03 -12.86
C GLU A 359 16.07 -7.72 -11.62
N LYS A 360 16.91 -6.97 -10.90
CA LYS A 360 17.33 -7.33 -9.55
C LYS A 360 16.16 -7.05 -8.62
N VAL A 361 15.81 -8.05 -7.85
CA VAL A 361 14.73 -8.02 -6.88
C VAL A 361 15.15 -8.85 -5.69
N PHE A 362 14.76 -8.43 -4.50
CA PHE A 362 14.91 -9.26 -3.31
C PHE A 362 13.74 -10.23 -3.25
N ASP A 363 14.06 -11.52 -3.21
CA ASP A 363 13.13 -12.62 -3.00
C ASP A 363 13.70 -13.56 -1.94
N MET A 364 12.82 -14.24 -1.21
CA MET A 364 13.18 -15.12 -0.11
C MET A 364 12.15 -16.23 0.05
N HIS A 365 12.59 -17.42 0.45
CA HIS A 365 11.69 -18.56 0.61
C HIS A 365 10.72 -18.34 1.78
N THR A 366 9.44 -18.67 1.59
CA THR A 366 8.40 -18.40 2.60
C THR A 366 8.69 -19.03 3.97
N SER A 367 9.39 -20.17 4.00
CA SER A 367 9.80 -20.85 5.22
C SER A 367 10.73 -20.04 6.12
N GLU A 368 11.52 -19.11 5.58
CA GLU A 368 12.50 -18.33 6.34
C GLU A 368 11.78 -17.34 7.26
N TYR A 369 10.98 -16.44 6.70
CA TYR A 369 10.27 -15.44 7.50
C TYR A 369 9.09 -16.00 8.30
N THR A 370 8.51 -17.12 7.89
CA THR A 370 7.47 -17.80 8.69
C THR A 370 8.07 -18.55 9.89
N ALA A 371 9.30 -19.07 9.80
CA ALA A 371 10.01 -19.61 10.96
C ALA A 371 10.28 -18.53 12.01
N ASP A 372 10.73 -17.34 11.58
CA ASP A 372 10.91 -16.17 12.46
C ASP A 372 9.58 -15.71 13.08
N PHE A 373 8.51 -15.63 12.29
CA PHE A 373 7.19 -15.27 12.81
C PHE A 373 6.67 -16.23 13.87
N LEU A 374 6.93 -17.53 13.74
CA LEU A 374 6.54 -18.56 14.70
C LEU A 374 7.56 -18.76 15.84
N ASN A 375 8.70 -18.05 15.83
CA ASN A 375 9.72 -18.14 16.88
C ASN A 375 9.24 -17.42 18.16
N PRO A 376 9.06 -18.13 19.29
CA PRO A 376 8.56 -17.51 20.52
C PRO A 376 9.56 -16.52 21.13
N LYS A 377 10.86 -16.61 20.82
CA LYS A 377 11.88 -15.66 21.32
C LYS A 377 11.80 -14.29 20.65
N LEU A 378 11.39 -14.25 19.38
CA LEU A 378 11.27 -13.00 18.61
C LEU A 378 9.97 -12.24 18.91
N ARG A 379 9.00 -12.89 19.57
CA ARG A 379 7.77 -12.29 20.13
C ARG A 379 6.94 -11.42 19.16
N TYR A 380 7.04 -11.62 17.84
CA TYR A 380 6.21 -10.88 16.89
C TYR A 380 4.70 -11.15 17.12
N SER A 381 3.89 -10.10 17.12
CA SER A 381 2.43 -10.15 17.19
C SER A 381 1.78 -10.01 15.82
N LYS A 382 2.41 -9.26 14.92
CA LYS A 382 1.88 -8.91 13.59
C LYS A 382 2.97 -9.14 12.53
N MET A 383 2.64 -9.88 11.46
CA MET A 383 3.42 -9.87 10.22
C MET A 383 2.74 -8.90 9.25
N ILE A 384 3.50 -8.02 8.60
CA ILE A 384 2.97 -7.10 7.60
C ILE A 384 3.73 -7.29 6.28
N ALA A 385 3.03 -7.77 5.27
CA ALA A 385 3.55 -8.17 3.97
C ALA A 385 3.14 -7.19 2.87
N SER A 386 3.99 -6.98 1.85
CA SER A 386 3.67 -6.20 0.64
C SER A 386 4.39 -6.76 -0.58
N ALA A 387 3.70 -6.83 -1.73
CA ALA A 387 4.27 -7.10 -3.04
C ALA A 387 3.47 -6.42 -4.15
N GLY A 388 4.01 -6.43 -5.37
CA GLY A 388 3.37 -5.89 -6.57
C GLY A 388 4.24 -4.89 -7.30
N ALA A 389 5.00 -4.05 -6.59
CA ALA A 389 5.94 -3.09 -7.19
C ALA A 389 6.95 -3.76 -8.14
N HIS A 390 7.44 -4.95 -7.79
CA HIS A 390 8.39 -5.73 -8.61
C HIS A 390 7.74 -6.71 -9.60
N TYR A 391 6.41 -6.77 -9.69
CA TYR A 391 5.73 -7.55 -10.74
C TYR A 391 5.68 -6.73 -12.03
N THR A 392 6.86 -6.54 -12.65
CA THR A 392 7.06 -5.70 -13.83
C THR A 392 7.33 -6.54 -15.09
N ALA A 393 7.21 -5.91 -16.27
CA ALA A 393 7.65 -6.52 -17.52
C ALA A 393 9.16 -6.80 -17.57
N LEU A 394 9.98 -6.02 -16.85
CA LEU A 394 11.43 -6.23 -16.77
C LEU A 394 11.78 -7.48 -15.96
N LEU A 395 11.06 -7.75 -14.85
CA LEU A 395 11.20 -9.01 -14.12
C LEU A 395 10.68 -10.20 -14.93
N PHE A 396 9.64 -10.03 -15.74
CA PHE A 396 8.98 -11.11 -16.47
C PHE A 396 9.22 -11.09 -18.00
N GLN A 397 10.40 -10.67 -18.46
CA GLN A 397 10.88 -10.85 -19.85
C GLN A 397 9.96 -10.26 -20.93
N ASP A 398 9.52 -9.01 -20.73
CA ASP A 398 8.61 -8.27 -21.61
C ASP A 398 7.33 -9.06 -21.94
N ARG A 399 6.76 -9.72 -20.92
CA ARG A 399 5.46 -10.38 -21.01
C ARG A 399 4.31 -9.36 -21.00
N PRO A 400 3.22 -9.63 -21.73
CA PRO A 400 2.03 -8.78 -21.70
C PRO A 400 1.51 -8.59 -20.28
N PHE A 401 0.99 -7.40 -19.97
CA PHE A 401 0.61 -7.09 -18.60
C PHE A 401 -0.43 -8.07 -18.02
N HIS A 402 -1.41 -8.50 -18.81
CA HIS A 402 -2.42 -9.47 -18.38
C HIS A 402 -1.82 -10.81 -17.90
N GLN A 403 -0.74 -11.28 -18.55
CA GLN A 403 -0.02 -12.50 -18.12
C GLN A 403 0.71 -12.28 -16.79
N ILE A 404 1.28 -11.09 -16.57
CA ILE A 404 1.93 -10.73 -15.30
C ILE A 404 0.89 -10.63 -14.18
N ALA A 405 -0.31 -10.11 -14.46
CA ALA A 405 -1.41 -10.07 -13.50
C ALA A 405 -1.94 -11.46 -13.14
N GLU A 406 -1.97 -12.39 -14.10
CA GLU A 406 -2.29 -13.80 -13.84
C GLU A 406 -1.21 -14.48 -12.98
N ILE A 407 0.08 -14.26 -13.27
CA ILE A 407 1.20 -14.73 -12.45
C ILE A 407 1.12 -14.16 -11.02
N PHE A 408 0.84 -12.85 -10.87
CA PHE A 408 0.62 -12.24 -9.56
C PHE A 408 -0.55 -12.89 -8.81
N HIS A 409 -1.67 -13.16 -9.48
CA HIS A 409 -2.84 -13.79 -8.88
C HIS A 409 -2.53 -15.15 -8.27
N TYR A 410 -1.97 -16.09 -9.06
CA TYR A 410 -1.65 -17.42 -8.55
C TYR A 410 -0.51 -17.41 -7.51
N ASN A 411 0.47 -16.51 -7.63
CA ASN A 411 1.51 -16.34 -6.62
C ASN A 411 0.93 -15.82 -5.29
N PHE A 412 0.01 -14.84 -5.36
CA PHE A 412 -0.62 -14.26 -4.19
C PHE A 412 -1.58 -15.25 -3.52
N GLU A 413 -2.36 -16.00 -4.30
CA GLU A 413 -3.15 -17.14 -3.81
C GLU A 413 -2.26 -18.14 -3.08
N ARG A 414 -1.14 -18.55 -3.70
CA ARG A 414 -0.19 -19.48 -3.08
C ARG A 414 0.42 -18.93 -1.78
N TRP A 415 0.78 -17.65 -1.75
CA TRP A 415 1.29 -17.00 -0.54
C TRP A 415 0.23 -17.00 0.57
N ALA A 416 -1.01 -16.65 0.25
CA ALA A 416 -2.11 -16.56 1.21
C ALA A 416 -2.56 -17.95 1.73
N GLU A 417 -2.47 -19.02 0.91
CA GLU A 417 -2.55 -20.42 1.38
C GLU A 417 -1.51 -20.71 2.46
N ILE A 418 -0.22 -20.41 2.19
CA ILE A 418 0.88 -20.68 3.13
C ILE A 418 0.69 -19.89 4.42
N MET A 419 0.30 -18.61 4.34
CA MET A 419 0.00 -17.80 5.54
C MET A 419 -1.20 -18.34 6.32
N THR A 420 -2.20 -18.89 5.63
CA THR A 420 -3.35 -19.57 6.26
C THR A 420 -2.93 -20.84 7.00
N ASP A 421 -1.95 -21.60 6.47
CA ASP A 421 -1.37 -22.76 7.14
C ASP A 421 -0.48 -22.37 8.34
N VAL A 422 0.30 -21.30 8.22
CA VAL A 422 1.08 -20.71 9.33
C VAL A 422 0.17 -20.32 10.50
N LEU A 423 -1.02 -19.79 10.21
CA LEU A 423 -2.04 -19.47 11.20
C LEU A 423 -2.72 -20.70 11.83
N LYS A 424 -2.52 -21.93 11.31
CA LYS A 424 -2.95 -23.18 11.97
C LYS A 424 -1.94 -23.65 13.03
N ASP A 425 -0.69 -23.19 12.98
CA ASP A 425 0.33 -23.56 13.98
C ASP A 425 -0.04 -23.01 15.37
N PRO A 426 0.01 -23.82 16.45
CA PRO A 426 -0.30 -23.37 17.81
C PRO A 426 0.54 -22.17 18.30
N ARG A 427 1.77 -22.02 17.80
CA ARG A 427 2.67 -20.88 18.11
C ARG A 427 2.18 -19.56 17.49
N SER A 428 1.27 -19.63 16.50
CA SER A 428 0.62 -18.46 15.90
C SER A 428 -0.53 -17.89 16.73
N LYS A 429 -0.93 -18.53 17.85
CA LYS A 429 -2.11 -18.13 18.63
C LYS A 429 -2.04 -16.65 19.03
N GLY A 430 -3.07 -15.89 18.67
CA GLY A 430 -3.17 -14.45 18.94
C GLY A 430 -2.41 -13.55 17.96
N LYS A 431 -1.59 -14.11 17.06
CA LYS A 431 -0.89 -13.34 16.02
C LYS A 431 -1.82 -13.03 14.84
N LYS A 432 -1.57 -11.91 14.16
CA LYS A 432 -2.21 -11.53 12.89
C LYS A 432 -1.19 -11.44 11.75
N ILE A 433 -1.64 -11.64 10.51
CA ILE A 433 -0.90 -11.37 9.29
C ILE A 433 -1.69 -10.33 8.49
N LEU A 434 -1.01 -9.31 7.98
CA LEU A 434 -1.61 -8.21 7.23
C LEU A 434 -0.94 -8.11 5.88
N TYR A 435 -1.73 -8.02 4.81
CA TYR A 435 -1.21 -7.61 3.51
C TYR A 435 -1.42 -6.11 3.35
N ARG A 436 -0.33 -5.33 3.46
CA ARG A 436 -0.33 -3.93 3.05
C ARG A 436 -0.44 -3.90 1.53
N THR A 437 -1.43 -3.16 1.04
CA THR A 437 -1.53 -2.84 -0.38
C THR A 437 -0.24 -2.22 -0.91
N ALA A 438 0.10 -2.53 -2.17
CA ALA A 438 1.21 -1.87 -2.84
C ALA A 438 0.84 -0.41 -3.16
N THR A 439 1.86 0.45 -3.12
CA THR A 439 1.75 1.87 -3.41
C THR A 439 2.50 2.16 -4.70
N ALA A 440 1.87 2.91 -5.60
CA ALA A 440 2.48 3.36 -6.84
C ALA A 440 3.19 4.70 -6.67
N GLY A 441 4.11 5.01 -7.59
CA GLY A 441 4.76 6.31 -7.68
C GLY A 441 3.95 7.34 -8.49
N HIS A 442 4.40 8.59 -8.49
CA HIS A 442 3.80 9.69 -9.27
C HIS A 442 4.77 10.23 -10.32
N ASP A 443 4.52 9.95 -11.60
CA ASP A 443 5.37 10.44 -12.69
C ASP A 443 5.57 11.97 -12.63
N LYS A 444 6.82 12.42 -12.76
CA LYS A 444 7.24 13.83 -12.65
C LYS A 444 6.83 14.52 -11.33
N CYS A 445 6.78 13.77 -10.22
CA CYS A 445 6.52 14.26 -8.85
C CYS A 445 7.24 15.58 -8.49
N ASN A 446 8.47 15.80 -8.99
CA ASN A 446 9.25 17.00 -8.76
C ASN A 446 8.61 18.33 -9.26
N ARG A 447 7.57 18.23 -10.11
CA ARG A 447 6.72 19.34 -10.58
C ARG A 447 5.50 19.59 -9.69
N GLU A 448 5.05 18.58 -8.94
CA GLU A 448 3.85 18.64 -8.10
C GLU A 448 4.15 19.31 -6.76
N ARG A 449 4.17 20.65 -6.75
CA ARG A 449 4.53 21.45 -5.56
C ARG A 449 3.35 22.07 -4.83
N GLY A 450 2.12 21.78 -5.28
CA GLY A 450 0.87 22.34 -4.74
C GLY A 450 0.44 21.78 -3.38
N GLY A 451 1.08 20.70 -2.90
CA GLY A 451 0.62 19.92 -1.76
C GLY A 451 -0.23 18.71 -2.19
N PRO A 452 -1.00 18.13 -1.25
CA PRO A 452 -1.87 17.00 -1.53
C PRO A 452 -2.89 17.28 -2.63
N TRP A 453 -3.28 16.24 -3.36
CA TRP A 453 -4.50 16.24 -4.15
C TRP A 453 -5.73 15.96 -3.26
N ASN A 454 -6.90 16.45 -3.67
CA ASN A 454 -8.17 16.20 -2.97
C ASN A 454 -8.70 14.77 -3.18
N GLU A 455 -8.25 14.11 -4.25
CA GLU A 455 -8.63 12.76 -4.66
C GLU A 455 -7.44 12.06 -5.34
N GLU A 456 -7.51 10.73 -5.44
CA GLU A 456 -6.54 9.96 -6.23
C GLU A 456 -6.73 10.28 -7.71
N LYS A 457 -5.63 10.41 -8.47
CA LYS A 457 -5.68 10.51 -9.92
C LYS A 457 -5.29 9.18 -10.57
N VAL A 458 -5.89 8.89 -11.72
CA VAL A 458 -5.46 7.77 -12.56
C VAL A 458 -4.04 8.05 -13.06
N LEU A 459 -3.13 7.08 -12.89
CA LEU A 459 -1.77 7.16 -13.41
C LEU A 459 -1.78 6.84 -14.90
N GLU A 460 -1.77 7.86 -15.75
CA GLU A 460 -1.83 7.72 -17.21
C GLU A 460 -0.52 7.23 -17.85
N THR A 461 0.62 7.40 -17.16
CA THR A 461 1.93 7.04 -17.71
C THR A 461 2.34 5.64 -17.24
N PRO A 462 2.68 4.70 -18.15
CA PRO A 462 3.15 3.36 -17.83
C PRO A 462 4.61 3.37 -17.36
N VAL A 463 4.92 4.11 -16.28
CA VAL A 463 6.24 4.07 -15.65
C VAL A 463 6.31 2.80 -14.81
N TRP A 464 7.30 1.94 -15.11
CA TRP A 464 7.48 0.62 -14.50
C TRP A 464 6.22 -0.26 -14.62
N ASN A 465 5.42 -0.32 -13.55
CA ASN A 465 4.09 -0.96 -13.52
C ASN A 465 3.08 -0.15 -12.68
N TRP A 466 3.29 1.16 -12.49
CA TRP A 466 2.53 1.95 -11.52
C TRP A 466 1.02 2.04 -11.81
N GLN A 467 0.65 2.21 -13.08
CA GLN A 467 -0.75 2.15 -13.56
C GLN A 467 -1.48 0.83 -13.20
N THR A 468 -0.71 -0.21 -12.92
CA THR A 468 -1.11 -1.60 -12.78
C THR A 468 -1.30 -2.01 -11.31
N ILE A 469 -0.65 -1.31 -10.37
CA ILE A 469 -0.74 -1.56 -8.92
C ILE A 469 -2.19 -1.63 -8.40
N PRO A 470 -3.15 -0.79 -8.84
CA PRO A 470 -4.55 -0.92 -8.42
C PRO A 470 -5.21 -2.24 -8.80
N LEU A 471 -4.74 -2.93 -9.87
CA LEU A 471 -5.23 -4.27 -10.21
C LEU A 471 -4.64 -5.32 -9.26
N PHE A 472 -3.35 -5.25 -8.92
CA PHE A 472 -2.73 -6.16 -7.96
C PHE A 472 -3.38 -6.03 -6.56
N ASN A 473 -3.67 -4.80 -6.11
CA ASN A 473 -4.38 -4.57 -4.85
C ASN A 473 -5.80 -5.16 -4.86
N LYS A 474 -6.53 -5.06 -5.98
CA LYS A 474 -7.85 -5.70 -6.17
C LYS A 474 -7.78 -7.23 -6.19
N ILE A 475 -6.76 -7.80 -6.83
CA ILE A 475 -6.52 -9.25 -6.83
C ILE A 475 -6.27 -9.72 -5.39
N ALA A 476 -5.42 -9.02 -4.63
CA ALA A 476 -5.15 -9.34 -3.24
C ALA A 476 -6.41 -9.24 -2.35
N ASP A 477 -7.19 -8.17 -2.48
CA ASP A 477 -8.48 -8.00 -1.79
C ASP A 477 -9.46 -9.14 -2.09
N SER A 478 -9.56 -9.53 -3.37
CA SER A 478 -10.41 -10.63 -3.83
C SER A 478 -9.99 -11.98 -3.23
N VAL A 479 -8.69 -12.31 -3.27
CA VAL A 479 -8.15 -13.57 -2.72
C VAL A 479 -8.34 -13.64 -1.20
N LEU A 480 -8.01 -12.56 -0.47
CA LEU A 480 -8.17 -12.54 1.00
C LEU A 480 -9.65 -12.61 1.42
N THR A 481 -10.53 -11.92 0.69
CA THR A 481 -11.98 -11.99 0.90
C THR A 481 -12.52 -13.41 0.66
N ALA A 482 -12.07 -14.08 -0.41
CA ALA A 482 -12.48 -15.45 -0.72
C ALA A 482 -11.96 -16.48 0.30
N LEU A 483 -10.74 -16.31 0.82
CA LEU A 483 -10.16 -17.16 1.86
C LEU A 483 -10.88 -17.02 3.21
N ASN A 484 -11.45 -15.84 3.50
CA ASN A 484 -12.21 -15.56 4.72
C ASN A 484 -11.49 -16.00 6.02
N GLN A 485 -10.19 -15.72 6.11
CA GLN A 485 -9.36 -16.05 7.27
C GLN A 485 -9.28 -14.82 8.20
N PRO A 486 -9.99 -14.80 9.36
CA PRO A 486 -10.09 -13.61 10.23
C PRO A 486 -8.80 -13.21 10.98
N ARG A 487 -7.65 -13.80 10.63
CA ARG A 487 -6.32 -13.35 11.10
C ARG A 487 -5.33 -13.11 9.95
N LEU A 488 -5.79 -13.13 8.71
CA LEU A 488 -5.05 -12.77 7.50
C LEU A 488 -5.88 -11.71 6.76
N GLU A 489 -5.58 -10.44 6.99
CA GLU A 489 -6.46 -9.32 6.61
C GLU A 489 -5.79 -8.34 5.62
N LEU A 490 -6.61 -7.64 4.83
CA LEU A 490 -6.15 -6.58 3.94
C LEU A 490 -5.93 -5.26 4.71
N MET A 491 -4.73 -4.71 4.60
CA MET A 491 -4.35 -3.39 5.10
C MET A 491 -4.30 -2.43 3.90
N ALA A 492 -5.48 -2.03 3.40
CA ALA A 492 -5.66 -1.07 2.32
C ALA A 492 -5.36 0.36 2.79
N ILE A 493 -4.09 0.77 2.71
CA ILE A 493 -3.56 2.05 3.23
C ILE A 493 -2.71 2.82 2.21
N GLU A 494 -2.84 2.49 0.93
CA GLU A 494 -2.14 3.14 -0.18
C GLU A 494 -2.71 4.54 -0.48
N ARG A 495 -4.02 4.73 -0.32
CA ARG A 495 -4.72 5.98 -0.72
C ARG A 495 -4.13 7.28 -0.15
N PRO A 496 -3.77 7.37 1.14
CA PRO A 496 -3.09 8.56 1.66
C PRO A 496 -1.81 8.89 0.89
N ALA A 497 -1.05 7.89 0.44
CA ALA A 497 0.15 8.07 -0.38
C ALA A 497 -0.18 8.49 -1.82
N MET A 498 -1.21 7.88 -2.43
CA MET A 498 -1.68 8.18 -3.80
C MET A 498 -2.30 9.59 -3.97
N MET A 499 -2.43 10.34 -2.87
CA MET A 499 -2.86 11.74 -2.85
C MET A 499 -1.69 12.71 -2.59
N ARG A 500 -0.44 12.24 -2.54
CA ARG A 500 0.75 13.02 -2.10
C ARG A 500 1.92 12.97 -3.08
N PRO A 501 1.74 13.39 -4.34
CA PRO A 501 2.87 13.52 -5.26
C PRO A 501 3.92 14.54 -4.77
N ASP A 502 3.52 15.51 -3.95
CA ASP A 502 4.37 16.56 -3.38
C ASP A 502 5.40 16.02 -2.38
N ALA A 503 5.11 14.89 -1.75
CA ALA A 503 5.88 14.31 -0.66
C ALA A 503 7.00 13.36 -1.11
N HIS A 504 7.06 13.03 -2.40
CA HIS A 504 8.13 12.22 -2.95
C HIS A 504 9.51 12.85 -2.74
N ILE A 505 10.54 12.03 -2.57
CA ILE A 505 11.92 12.48 -2.60
C ILE A 505 12.17 13.10 -3.99
N LEU A 506 12.70 14.32 -4.07
CA LEU A 506 12.58 15.14 -5.29
C LEU A 506 13.24 14.60 -6.58
N ILE A 507 14.04 13.54 -6.48
CA ILE A 507 14.65 12.81 -7.60
C ILE A 507 14.09 11.39 -7.78
N ASP A 508 13.23 10.94 -6.87
CA ASP A 508 12.71 9.59 -6.77
C ASP A 508 11.19 9.65 -6.54
N CYS A 509 10.46 9.38 -7.60
CA CYS A 509 9.01 9.46 -7.59
C CYS A 509 8.31 8.16 -7.15
N LEU A 510 9.02 7.19 -6.56
CA LEU A 510 8.45 6.04 -5.87
C LEU A 510 8.47 6.26 -4.35
N HIS A 511 9.62 6.69 -3.82
CA HIS A 511 9.85 6.81 -2.39
C HIS A 511 9.37 8.15 -1.83
N PHE A 512 8.90 8.16 -0.58
CA PHE A 512 8.40 9.35 0.10
C PHE A 512 9.41 9.92 1.08
N THR A 513 9.27 11.19 1.40
CA THR A 513 10.02 11.85 2.46
C THR A 513 9.50 11.38 3.81
N VAL A 514 10.29 10.62 4.56
CA VAL A 514 9.96 10.23 5.94
C VAL A 514 9.68 11.49 6.79
N GLY A 515 8.56 11.46 7.52
CA GLY A 515 8.05 12.60 8.26
C GLY A 515 7.17 13.56 7.45
N ALA A 516 6.72 13.20 6.25
CA ALA A 516 5.66 13.88 5.50
C ALA A 516 4.25 13.41 5.88
N GLY A 517 4.13 12.43 6.80
CA GLY A 517 2.88 11.93 7.36
C GLY A 517 2.32 10.67 6.67
N ILE A 518 2.85 10.27 5.52
CA ILE A 518 2.35 9.12 4.75
C ILE A 518 2.77 7.81 5.42
N ILE A 519 4.09 7.64 5.56
CA ILE A 519 4.71 6.46 6.16
C ILE A 519 4.36 6.37 7.65
N GLU A 520 4.30 7.53 8.31
CA GLU A 520 3.86 7.64 9.70
C GLU A 520 2.37 7.27 9.85
N GLY A 521 1.53 7.62 8.87
CA GLY A 521 0.12 7.24 8.81
C GLY A 521 -0.12 5.72 8.71
N TRP A 522 0.85 4.95 8.23
CA TRP A 522 0.81 3.48 8.26
C TRP A 522 1.03 2.94 9.69
N THR A 523 1.93 3.57 10.45
CA THR A 523 2.10 3.31 11.89
C THR A 523 0.84 3.68 12.66
N ASP A 524 0.22 4.82 12.33
CA ASP A 524 -1.01 5.30 12.99
C ASP A 524 -2.18 4.34 12.79
N PHE A 525 -2.38 3.83 11.57
CA PHE A 525 -3.36 2.76 11.34
C PHE A 525 -3.02 1.53 12.19
N LEU A 526 -1.78 1.05 12.15
CA LEU A 526 -1.40 -0.20 12.83
C LEU A 526 -1.52 -0.13 14.36
N TYR A 527 -1.31 1.04 14.95
CA TYR A 527 -1.52 1.33 16.37
C TYR A 527 -3.01 1.47 16.75
N ASN A 528 -3.85 1.93 15.81
CA ASN A 528 -5.30 1.98 15.95
C ASN A 528 -5.98 0.62 15.75
N TYR A 529 -5.39 -0.24 14.92
CA TYR A 529 -5.89 -1.54 14.49
C TYR A 529 -5.74 -2.69 15.53
N ALA A 530 -5.58 -2.33 16.81
CA ALA A 530 -5.40 -3.27 17.93
C ALA A 530 -6.74 -3.74 18.52
#